data_AF-A0A7S3H1L4-F1
#
_entry.id   AF-A0A7S3H1L4-F1
#
_cell.length_a   1.000
_cell.length_b   1.000
_cell.length_c   1.000
_cell.angle_alpha   90.00
_cell.angle_beta   90.00
_cell.angle_gamma   90.00
#
_symmetry.space_group_name_H-M   'P 1'
#
loop_
_entity.id
_entity.type
_entity.pdbx_description
1 polymer ?
#
loop_
_entity_poly.entity_id
_entity_poly.type
_entity_poly.pdbx_seq_one_letter_code
_entity_poly.pdbx_strand_id
1 'polypeptide(L)'
;LNGFYARMREKFVAPGVAVEWFVISFEEDKMPWKKFRSEVIGSTNPMDAVDGSLRAKVRDEWQALGLKEETNYQDNGVHASAGPLEALRERMIWLGEDPQADPFG
;
A
#
# COMPACT_ATOMS: atom_id res chain seq x y z
N LEU A 1 -2.36 22.14 -11.94
CA LEU A 1 -2.51 20.75 -12.43
C LEU A 1 -1.41 19.91 -11.78
N ASN A 2 -1.72 18.77 -11.16
CA ASN A 2 -0.68 17.88 -10.61
C ASN A 2 -0.02 17.10 -11.76
N GLY A 3 1.19 17.49 -12.14
CA GLY A 3 1.91 16.90 -13.28
C GLY A 3 2.29 15.42 -13.10
N PHE A 4 2.24 14.88 -11.88
CA PHE A 4 2.59 13.48 -11.59
C PHE A 4 1.40 12.53 -11.72
N TYR A 5 0.17 13.05 -11.63
CA TYR A 5 -1.03 12.21 -11.51
C TYR A 5 -1.27 11.33 -12.75
N ALA A 6 -1.05 11.86 -13.96
CA ALA A 6 -1.27 11.10 -15.19
C ALA A 6 -0.38 9.85 -15.25
N ARG A 7 0.92 10.01 -14.97
CA ARG A 7 1.89 8.91 -14.91
C ARG A 7 1.57 7.93 -13.78
N MET A 8 1.15 8.43 -12.62
CA MET A 8 0.75 7.56 -11.50
C MET A 8 -0.47 6.71 -11.87
N ARG A 9 -1.50 7.33 -12.46
CA ARG A 9 -2.72 6.64 -12.87
C ARG A 9 -2.45 5.54 -13.89
N GLU A 10 -1.53 5.77 -14.83
CA GLU A 10 -1.16 4.80 -15.86
C GLU A 10 -0.70 3.46 -15.26
N LYS A 11 -0.02 3.50 -14.11
CA LYS A 11 0.39 2.30 -13.34
C LYS A 11 -0.77 1.46 -12.79
N PHE A 12 -2.01 1.94 -12.85
CA PHE A 12 -3.18 1.22 -12.35
C PHE A 12 -4.19 0.86 -13.45
N VAL A 13 -4.10 1.49 -14.63
CA VAL A 13 -5.12 1.38 -15.68
C VAL A 13 -4.57 0.92 -17.04
N ALA A 14 -3.24 0.82 -17.17
CA ALA A 14 -2.62 0.34 -18.41
C ALA A 14 -3.03 -1.12 -18.70
N PRO A 15 -3.17 -1.50 -19.99
CA PRO A 15 -3.47 -2.88 -20.35
C PRO A 15 -2.47 -3.88 -19.77
N GLY A 16 -2.98 -4.96 -19.17
CA GLY A 16 -2.15 -6.02 -18.57
C GLY A 16 -1.67 -5.72 -17.16
N VAL A 17 -2.00 -4.56 -16.58
CA VAL A 17 -1.77 -4.29 -15.16
C VAL A 17 -2.96 -4.74 -14.33
N ALA A 18 -2.68 -5.37 -13.19
CA ALA A 18 -3.66 -5.77 -12.21
C ALA A 18 -3.29 -5.23 -10.83
N VAL A 19 -4.30 -5.04 -9.99
CA VAL A 19 -4.14 -4.70 -8.57
C VAL A 19 -4.66 -5.87 -7.76
N GLU A 20 -3.75 -6.53 -7.06
CA GLU A 20 -4.07 -7.49 -6.01
C GLU A 20 -4.28 -6.72 -4.71
N TRP A 21 -5.41 -6.93 -4.04
CA TRP A 21 -5.73 -6.26 -2.78
C TRP A 21 -6.13 -7.27 -1.72
N PHE A 22 -5.87 -6.90 -0.46
CA PHE A 22 -6.26 -7.67 0.71
C PHE A 22 -6.97 -6.76 1.70
N VAL A 23 -8.04 -7.26 2.30
CA VAL A 23 -8.60 -6.68 3.53
C VAL A 23 -7.97 -7.43 4.70
N ILE A 24 -7.31 -6.68 5.58
CA ILE A 24 -6.67 -7.24 6.77
C ILE A 24 -7.29 -6.61 8.02
N SER A 25 -7.25 -7.36 9.11
CA SER A 25 -7.66 -6.89 10.43
C SER A 25 -6.56 -7.19 11.44
N PHE A 26 -6.35 -6.29 12.38
CA PHE A 26 -5.44 -6.46 13.49
C PHE A 26 -5.98 -5.72 14.71
N GLU A 27 -5.62 -6.18 15.90
CA GLU A 27 -6.00 -5.53 17.15
C GLU A 27 -5.15 -4.27 17.35
N GLU A 28 -5.79 -3.09 17.37
CA GLU A 28 -5.09 -1.79 17.38
C GLU A 28 -4.26 -1.58 18.67
N ASP A 29 -4.69 -2.16 19.79
CA ASP A 29 -3.99 -2.11 21.07
C ASP A 29 -2.63 -2.85 21.02
N LYS A 30 -2.54 -3.94 20.26
CA LYS A 30 -1.31 -4.72 20.04
C LYS A 30 -0.50 -4.21 18.86
N MET A 31 -1.19 -3.69 17.84
CA MET A 31 -0.59 -3.17 16.61
C MET A 31 -1.23 -1.82 16.25
N PRO A 32 -0.76 -0.72 16.84
CA PRO A 32 -1.23 0.61 16.47
C PRO A 32 -0.97 0.89 14.99
N TRP A 33 -1.84 1.67 14.35
CA TRP A 33 -1.74 1.96 12.91
C TRP A 33 -0.35 2.46 12.49
N LYS A 34 0.26 3.31 13.33
CA LYS A 34 1.61 3.82 13.12
C LYS A 34 2.63 2.69 13.05
N LYS A 35 2.53 1.71 13.96
CA LYS A 35 3.41 0.54 14.03
C LYS A 35 3.21 -0.37 12.81
N PHE A 36 1.95 -0.63 12.43
CA PHE A 36 1.64 -1.36 11.20
C PHE A 36 2.31 -0.70 9.98
N ARG A 37 2.16 0.62 9.82
CA ARG A 37 2.78 1.34 8.71
C ARG A 37 4.30 1.34 8.74
N SER A 38 4.93 1.49 9.90
CA SER A 38 6.40 1.58 9.99
C SER A 38 7.10 0.22 9.97
N GLU A 39 6.53 -0.80 10.62
CA GLU A 39 7.19 -2.09 10.85
C GLU A 39 6.69 -3.20 9.91
N VAL A 40 5.39 -3.23 9.60
CA VAL A 40 4.84 -4.26 8.70
C VAL A 40 4.97 -3.82 7.25
N ILE A 41 4.51 -2.61 6.93
CA ILE A 41 4.58 -2.07 5.57
C ILE A 41 5.99 -1.55 5.25
N GLY A 42 6.57 -0.75 6.14
CA GLY A 42 7.88 -0.12 5.94
C GLY A 42 7.77 1.30 5.38
N SER A 43 8.87 2.06 5.47
CA SER A 43 8.94 3.46 4.98
C SER A 43 8.56 3.57 3.50
N THR A 44 7.97 4.70 3.09
CA THR A 44 7.59 4.96 1.69
C THR A 44 8.79 4.92 0.76
N ASN A 45 9.94 5.40 1.22
CA ASN A 45 11.22 5.16 0.54
C ASN A 45 11.73 3.78 0.98
N PRO A 46 11.85 2.79 0.06
CA PRO A 46 12.29 1.46 0.41
C PRO A 46 13.68 1.43 1.06
N MET A 47 14.57 2.37 0.76
CA MET A 47 15.91 2.45 1.37
C MET A 47 15.87 2.76 2.88
N ASP A 48 14.80 3.40 3.35
CA ASP A 48 14.59 3.74 4.75
C ASP A 48 13.65 2.74 5.45
N ALA A 49 13.23 1.67 4.76
CA ALA A 49 12.33 0.66 5.30
C ALA A 49 13.10 -0.27 6.25
N VAL A 50 12.52 -0.53 7.43
CA VAL A 50 13.09 -1.44 8.41
C VAL A 50 13.16 -2.86 7.86
N ASP A 51 14.25 -3.57 8.17
CA ASP A 51 14.47 -4.94 7.73
C ASP A 51 13.29 -5.85 8.09
N GLY A 52 12.90 -6.71 7.16
CA GLY A 52 11.78 -7.63 7.32
C GLY A 52 10.39 -7.04 7.01
N SER A 53 10.26 -5.71 6.89
CA SER A 53 9.03 -5.08 6.40
C SER A 53 8.75 -5.45 4.94
N LEU A 54 7.50 -5.32 4.49
CA LEU A 54 7.11 -5.67 3.12
C LEU A 54 7.89 -4.87 2.08
N ARG A 55 8.06 -3.55 2.27
CA ARG A 55 8.84 -2.73 1.33
C ARG A 55 10.32 -3.08 1.31
N ALA A 56 10.90 -3.45 2.45
CA ALA A 56 12.28 -3.96 2.48
C ALA A 56 12.39 -5.29 1.71
N LYS A 57 11.44 -6.21 1.91
CA LYS A 57 11.41 -7.48 1.16
C LYS A 57 11.26 -7.28 -0.34
N VAL A 58 10.34 -6.43 -0.78
CA VAL A 58 10.17 -6.14 -2.22
C VAL A 58 11.43 -5.47 -2.79
N ARG A 59 12.06 -4.57 -2.04
CA ARG A 59 13.35 -3.96 -2.41
C ARG A 59 14.45 -5.02 -2.58
N ASP A 60 14.57 -5.95 -1.63
CA ASP A 60 15.67 -6.93 -1.63
C ASP A 60 15.44 -8.06 -2.64
N GLU A 61 14.17 -8.39 -2.92
CA GLU A 61 13.78 -9.55 -3.74
C GLU A 61 13.18 -9.15 -5.10
N TRP A 62 13.29 -7.88 -5.52
CA TRP A 62 12.58 -7.34 -6.70
C TRP A 62 12.75 -8.18 -7.98
N GLN A 63 13.95 -8.71 -8.22
CA GLN A 63 14.24 -9.56 -9.38
C GLN A 63 13.53 -10.91 -9.30
N ALA A 64 13.53 -11.53 -8.12
CA ALA A 64 12.84 -12.80 -7.88
C ALA A 64 11.31 -12.64 -7.97
N LEU A 65 10.81 -11.46 -7.62
CA LEU A 65 9.41 -11.06 -7.80
C LEU A 65 9.07 -10.69 -9.26
N GLY A 66 10.04 -10.70 -10.17
CA GLY A 66 9.83 -10.41 -11.59
C GLY A 66 9.63 -8.93 -11.92
N LEU A 67 10.00 -8.02 -11.02
CA LEU A 67 9.96 -6.58 -11.28
C LEU A 67 11.02 -6.19 -12.32
N LYS A 68 10.72 -5.17 -13.13
CA LYS A 68 11.60 -4.73 -14.24
C LYS A 68 12.76 -3.86 -13.78
N GLU A 69 12.60 -3.19 -12.64
CA GLU A 69 13.56 -2.26 -12.08
C GLU A 69 13.53 -2.34 -10.55
N GLU A 70 14.62 -1.87 -9.94
CA GLU A 70 14.71 -1.75 -8.49
C GLU A 70 13.67 -0.76 -7.95
N THR A 71 13.16 -1.06 -6.77
CA THR A 71 12.16 -0.22 -6.11
C THR A 71 12.66 1.19 -5.84
N ASN A 72 11.75 2.17 -5.89
CA ASN A 72 12.04 3.56 -5.58
C ASN A 72 10.86 4.21 -4.86
N TYR A 73 10.93 5.51 -4.56
CA TYR A 73 9.87 6.23 -3.85
C TYR A 73 8.49 6.14 -4.55
N GLN A 74 8.46 6.10 -5.88
CA GLN A 74 7.24 6.02 -6.68
C GLN A 74 6.79 4.59 -6.96
N ASP A 75 7.71 3.62 -6.88
CA ASP A 75 7.53 2.20 -7.17
C ASP A 75 8.06 1.38 -5.99
N ASN A 76 7.35 1.47 -4.87
CA ASN A 76 7.73 0.86 -3.59
C ASN A 76 6.98 -0.45 -3.29
N GLY A 77 6.42 -1.09 -4.31
CA GLY A 77 5.82 -2.42 -4.21
C GLY A 77 4.40 -2.47 -3.64
N VAL A 78 4.15 -1.85 -2.48
CA VAL A 78 2.86 -1.99 -1.78
C VAL A 78 2.26 -0.67 -1.31
N HIS A 79 0.93 -0.57 -1.43
CA HIS A 79 0.09 0.45 -0.81
C HIS A 79 -0.55 -0.09 0.47
N ALA A 80 -0.74 0.78 1.45
CA ALA A 80 -1.54 0.52 2.63
C ALA A 80 -2.16 1.83 3.11
N SER A 81 -3.39 1.78 3.64
CA SER A 81 -4.11 2.97 4.07
C SER A 81 -3.35 3.75 5.16
N ALA A 82 -3.47 5.08 5.13
CA ALA A 82 -2.71 5.97 6.03
C ALA A 82 -3.18 5.93 7.48
N GLY A 83 -4.47 5.66 7.68
CA GLY A 83 -5.14 5.54 8.96
C GLY A 83 -6.53 4.92 8.78
N PRO A 84 -7.32 4.87 9.87
CA PRO A 84 -8.69 4.35 9.85
C PRO A 84 -9.61 5.05 8.83
N LEU A 85 -9.50 6.39 8.70
CA LEU A 85 -10.32 7.18 7.78
C LEU A 85 -9.98 6.86 6.31
N GLU A 86 -8.69 6.80 5.97
CA GLU A 86 -8.28 6.39 4.63
C GLU A 86 -8.68 4.95 4.34
N ALA A 87 -8.62 4.06 5.34
CA ALA A 87 -9.01 2.66 5.18
C ALA A 87 -10.50 2.51 4.88
N LEU A 88 -11.37 3.25 5.58
CA LEU A 88 -12.80 3.36 5.26
C LEU A 88 -12.97 3.82 3.80
N ARG A 89 -12.34 4.94 3.43
CA ARG A 89 -12.51 5.49 2.08
C ARG A 89 -12.04 4.53 1.00
N GLU A 90 -10.94 3.83 1.25
CA GLU A 90 -10.41 2.82 0.33
C GLU A 90 -11.36 1.63 0.19
N ARG A 91 -11.94 1.10 1.27
CA ARG A 91 -12.94 0.02 1.18
C ARG A 91 -14.20 0.45 0.41
N MET A 92 -14.69 1.68 0.62
CA MET A 92 -15.77 2.22 -0.20
C MET A 92 -15.43 2.25 -1.70
N ILE A 93 -14.18 2.58 -2.06
CA ILE A 93 -13.73 2.68 -3.46
C ILE A 93 -13.53 1.29 -4.08
N TRP A 94 -12.84 0.39 -3.39
CA TRP A 94 -12.41 -0.90 -3.94
C TRP A 94 -13.46 -1.99 -3.79
N LEU A 95 -14.28 -1.94 -2.75
CA LEU A 95 -15.24 -3.00 -2.39
C LEU A 95 -16.70 -2.54 -2.52
N GLY A 96 -16.92 -1.22 -2.66
CA GLY A 96 -18.28 -0.67 -2.67
C GLY A 96 -18.99 -0.80 -1.31
N GLU A 97 -18.23 -0.93 -0.22
CA GLU A 97 -18.79 -1.07 1.13
C GLU A 97 -19.60 0.17 1.52
N ASP A 98 -20.74 -0.08 2.18
CA ASP A 98 -21.54 0.97 2.80
C ASP A 98 -20.80 1.49 4.03
N PRO A 99 -20.49 2.80 4.10
CA PRO A 99 -19.87 3.39 5.29
C PRO A 99 -20.62 3.02 6.57
N GLN A 100 -21.96 3.03 6.54
CA GLN A 100 -22.75 2.73 7.75
C GLN A 100 -22.57 1.30 8.30
N ALA A 101 -22.02 0.38 7.49
CA ALA A 101 -21.72 -0.99 7.90
C ALA A 101 -20.23 -1.20 8.22
N ASP A 102 -19.39 -0.19 8.03
CA ASP A 102 -17.94 -0.25 8.23
C ASP A 102 -17.57 -0.01 9.71
N PRO A 103 -16.54 -0.69 10.26
CA PRO A 103 -16.06 -0.44 11.61
C PRO A 103 -15.65 1.02 11.91
N PHE A 104 -15.38 1.81 10.85
CA PHE A 104 -14.96 3.21 10.94
C PHE A 104 -15.99 4.21 10.36
N GLY A 105 -17.17 3.76 9.90
CA GLY A 105 -18.40 4.56 9.78
C GLY A 105 -18.90 4.91 8.39
#